data_AF-A0A935TRP7-F1
#
_entry.id   AF-A0A935TRP7-F1
#
_cell.length_a   1.000
_cell.length_b   1.000
_cell.length_c   1.000
_cell.angle_alpha   90.00
_cell.angle_beta   90.00
_cell.angle_gamma   90.00
#
_symmetry.space_group_name_H-M   'P 1'
#
loop_
_entity.id
_entity.type
_entity.pdbx_description
1 polymer ?
#
loop_
_entity_poly.entity_id
_entity_poly.type
_entity_poly.pdbx_seq_one_letter_code
_entity_poly.pdbx_strand_id
1 'polypeptide(L)'
;MLQKLKTLLNEGGYAVKSGKGNFNTGHCLLSSKRVVVINKFHSTEASVTALIELIEHLTFSETNLSDASRQVLLDVKNHLVKNKTRLF
;
A
#
# COMPACT_ATOMS: atom_id res chain seq x y z
N MET A 1 -0.97 11.25 4.85
CA MET A 1 -0.32 10.15 4.10
C MET A 1 -1.25 8.94 3.92
N LEU A 2 -1.70 8.30 5.01
CA LEU A 2 -2.51 7.07 4.96
C LEU A 2 -3.71 7.11 3.98
N GLN A 3 -4.47 8.21 3.99
CA GLN A 3 -5.61 8.36 3.07
C GLN A 3 -5.20 8.35 1.60
N LYS A 4 -4.08 8.99 1.25
CA LYS A 4 -3.57 9.02 -0.14
C LYS A 4 -3.22 7.61 -0.63
N LEU A 5 -2.60 6.78 0.23
CA LEU A 5 -2.28 5.39 -0.10
C LEU A 5 -3.54 4.54 -0.27
N LYS A 6 -4.57 4.76 0.56
CA LYS A 6 -5.87 4.10 0.41
C LYS A 6 -6.55 4.49 -0.89
N THR A 7 -6.52 5.77 -1.27
CA THR A 7 -7.04 6.25 -2.55
C THR A 7 -6.33 5.60 -3.72
N LEU A 8 -4.99 5.59 -3.71
CA LEU A 8 -4.17 4.91 -4.73
C LEU A 8 -4.56 3.43 -4.88
N LEU A 9 -4.71 2.71 -3.77
CA LEU A 9 -5.14 1.31 -3.78
C LEU A 9 -6.53 1.14 -4.40
N ASN A 10 -7.47 1.99 -4.02
CA ASN A 10 -8.84 1.93 -4.53
C ASN A 10 -8.89 2.22 -6.05
N GLU A 11 -8.20 3.27 -6.51
CA GLU A 11 -8.06 3.58 -7.95
C GLU A 11 -7.30 2.48 -8.70
N GLY A 12 -6.36 1.80 -8.04
CA GLY A 12 -5.68 0.60 -8.53
C GLY A 12 -6.56 -0.65 -8.61
N GLY A 13 -7.82 -0.58 -8.14
CA GLY A 13 -8.75 -1.70 -8.11
C GLY A 13 -8.58 -2.63 -6.91
N TYR A 14 -7.95 -2.15 -5.83
CA TYR A 14 -7.77 -2.86 -4.57
C TYR A 14 -8.67 -2.30 -3.48
N ALA A 15 -9.54 -3.13 -2.92
CA ALA A 15 -10.38 -2.73 -1.80
C ALA A 15 -9.60 -2.82 -0.48
N VAL A 16 -9.52 -1.71 0.26
CA VAL A 16 -8.85 -1.67 1.57
C VAL A 16 -9.87 -1.90 2.69
N LYS A 17 -9.67 -2.94 3.50
CA LYS A 17 -10.50 -3.28 4.67
C LYS A 17 -9.67 -3.30 5.94
N SER A 18 -10.28 -2.92 7.06
CA SER A 18 -9.70 -3.12 8.38
C SER A 18 -10.14 -4.47 8.93
N GLY A 19 -9.18 -5.28 9.37
CA GLY A 19 -9.43 -6.63 9.92
C GLY A 19 -8.90 -6.79 11.33
N LYS A 20 -9.53 -7.67 12.11
CA LYS A 20 -8.95 -8.26 13.32
C LYS A 20 -8.28 -9.56 12.92
N GLY A 21 -6.95 -9.65 13.01
CA GLY A 21 -6.21 -10.87 12.70
C GLY A 21 -4.77 -10.77 13.19
N ASN A 22 -4.15 -11.92 13.47
CA ASN A 22 -2.74 -12.01 13.82
C ASN A 22 -1.89 -12.01 12.53
N PHE A 23 -1.87 -10.88 11.84
CA PHE A 23 -1.06 -10.70 10.63
C PHE A 23 0.39 -10.42 11.06
N ASN A 24 1.30 -11.37 10.88
CA ASN A 24 2.72 -11.22 11.28
C ASN A 24 3.41 -10.01 10.62
N THR A 25 2.89 -9.52 9.49
CA THR A 25 3.43 -8.38 8.73
C THR A 25 2.54 -7.13 8.81
N GLY A 26 1.50 -7.13 9.66
CA GLY A 26 0.58 -6.00 9.82
C GLY A 26 -0.43 -5.78 8.68
N HIS A 27 -0.31 -6.54 7.59
CA HIS A 27 -1.22 -6.49 6.44
C HIS A 27 -1.42 -7.88 5.81
N CYS A 28 -2.49 -8.05 5.05
CA CYS A 28 -2.77 -9.25 4.27
C CYS A 28 -3.34 -8.89 2.90
N LEU A 29 -2.76 -9.41 1.82
CA LEU A 29 -3.27 -9.28 0.46
C LEU A 29 -4.04 -10.55 0.08
N LEU A 30 -5.33 -10.39 -0.19
CA LEU A 30 -6.15 -11.42 -0.84
C LEU A 30 -6.09 -11.20 -2.34
N SER A 31 -5.04 -11.69 -2.99
CA SER A 31 -4.75 -11.47 -4.42
C SER A 31 -5.92 -11.87 -5.32
N SER A 32 -6.59 -13.00 -5.03
CA SER A 32 -7.74 -13.48 -5.81
C SER A 32 -8.95 -12.55 -5.79
N LYS A 33 -9.09 -11.72 -4.74
CA LYS A 33 -10.19 -10.77 -4.58
C LYS A 33 -9.75 -9.31 -4.71
N ARG A 34 -8.46 -9.05 -4.93
CA ARG A 34 -7.83 -7.72 -4.84
C ARG A 34 -8.25 -6.97 -3.56
N VAL A 35 -8.24 -7.67 -2.42
CA VAL A 35 -8.58 -7.05 -1.12
C VAL A 35 -7.32 -6.93 -0.28
N VAL A 36 -7.03 -5.73 0.20
CA VAL A 36 -5.96 -5.46 1.16
C VAL A 36 -6.59 -5.32 2.54
N VAL A 37 -6.17 -6.17 3.47
CA VAL A 37 -6.60 -6.11 4.86
C VAL A 37 -5.49 -5.50 5.71
N ILE A 38 -5.76 -4.36 6.34
CA ILE A 38 -4.87 -3.72 7.31
C ILE A 38 -5.28 -4.07 8.74
N ASN A 39 -4.31 -4.30 9.61
CA ASN A 39 -4.58 -4.54 11.02
C ASN A 39 -5.22 -3.29 11.65
N LYS A 40 -6.40 -3.45 12.22
CA LYS A 40 -7.13 -2.33 12.83
C LYS A 40 -6.48 -1.77 14.11
N PHE A 41 -5.54 -2.51 14.71
CA PHE A 41 -4.85 -2.12 15.94
C PHE A 41 -3.52 -1.41 15.67
N HIS A 42 -3.10 -1.30 14.40
CA HIS A 42 -1.90 -0.55 14.04
C HIS A 42 -2.12 0.96 14.20
N SER A 43 -1.05 1.64 14.63
CA SER A 43 -0.97 3.09 14.53
C SER A 43 -1.02 3.53 13.06
N THR A 44 -1.31 4.80 12.83
CA THR A 44 -1.29 5.40 11.49
C THR A 44 0.05 5.17 10.80
N GLU A 45 1.15 5.29 11.52
CA GLU A 45 2.51 5.11 11.00
C GLU A 45 2.76 3.65 10.59
N ALA A 46 2.46 2.70 11.48
CA ALA A 46 2.61 1.27 11.19
C ALA A 46 1.71 0.83 10.00
N SER A 47 0.52 1.43 9.88
CA SER A 47 -0.36 1.21 8.73
C SER A 47 0.21 1.77 7.43
N VAL A 48 0.84 2.95 7.48
CA VAL A 48 1.48 3.56 6.31
C VAL A 48 2.64 2.70 5.82
N THR A 49 3.52 2.27 6.71
CA THR A 49 4.65 1.39 6.36
C THR A 49 4.17 0.09 5.73
N ALA A 50 3.20 -0.58 6.36
CA ALA A 50 2.63 -1.82 5.84
C ALA A 50 2.02 -1.65 4.43
N LEU A 51 1.36 -0.52 4.15
CA LEU A 51 0.83 -0.24 2.81
C LEU A 51 1.93 0.06 1.80
N ILE A 52 2.99 0.76 2.19
CA ILE A 52 4.14 1.07 1.32
C ILE A 52 4.84 -0.22 0.86
N GLU A 53 5.11 -1.12 1.80
CA GLU A 53 5.70 -2.44 1.50
C GLU A 53 4.78 -3.26 0.59
N LEU A 54 3.47 -3.27 0.88
CA LEU A 54 2.50 -4.00 0.06
C LEU A 54 2.42 -3.43 -1.37
N ILE A 55 2.44 -2.10 -1.54
CA ILE A 55 2.41 -1.43 -2.84
C ILE A 55 3.58 -1.85 -3.73
N GLU A 56 4.75 -2.20 -3.17
CA GLU A 56 5.89 -2.71 -3.93
C GLU A 56 5.53 -3.98 -4.73
N HIS A 57 4.67 -4.83 -4.16
CA HIS A 57 4.28 -6.11 -4.74
C HIS A 57 3.02 -6.04 -5.59
N LEU A 58 2.39 -4.86 -5.70
CA LEU A 58 1.16 -4.67 -6.46
C LEU A 58 1.42 -4.10 -7.84
N THR A 59 0.64 -4.58 -8.80
CA THR A 59 0.58 -4.01 -10.15
C THR A 59 -0.57 -3.02 -10.23
N PHE A 60 -0.26 -1.78 -10.61
CA PHE A 60 -1.23 -0.72 -10.84
C PHE A 60 -1.33 -0.44 -12.35
N SER A 61 -2.54 -0.32 -12.87
CA SER A 61 -2.76 0.16 -14.22
C SER A 61 -2.82 1.68 -14.19
N GLU A 62 -1.83 2.32 -14.82
CA GLU A 62 -1.72 3.77 -14.83
C GLU A 62 -2.97 4.47 -15.39
N THR A 63 -3.68 3.84 -16.33
CA THR A 63 -4.91 4.40 -16.93
C THR A 63 -6.03 4.63 -15.93
N ASN A 64 -6.02 3.92 -14.80
CA ASN A 64 -7.06 4.01 -13.78
C ASN A 64 -6.68 4.97 -12.63
N LEU A 65 -5.45 5.49 -12.64
CA LEU A 65 -4.95 6.36 -11.59
C LEU A 65 -5.10 7.84 -11.97
N SER A 66 -5.61 8.63 -11.03
CA SER A 66 -5.56 10.09 -11.10
C SER A 66 -4.12 10.61 -11.05
N ASP A 67 -3.89 11.84 -11.50
CA ASP A 67 -2.57 12.50 -11.41
C ASP A 67 -2.04 12.53 -9.97
N ALA A 68 -2.94 12.76 -9.00
CA ALA A 68 -2.59 12.73 -7.59
C ALA A 68 -2.11 11.34 -7.14
N SER A 69 -2.79 10.26 -7.55
CA SER A 69 -2.39 8.89 -7.22
C SER A 69 -1.11 8.47 -7.94
N ARG A 70 -0.90 8.91 -9.18
CA ARG A 70 0.35 8.71 -9.92
C ARG A 70 1.54 9.34 -9.19
N GLN A 71 1.37 10.56 -8.68
CA GLN A 71 2.40 11.22 -7.88
C GLN A 71 2.70 10.44 -6.60
N VAL A 72 1.66 9.96 -5.89
CA VAL A 72 1.83 9.14 -4.68
C VAL A 72 2.58 7.84 -5.00
N LEU A 73 2.25 7.18 -6.12
CA LEU A 73 2.94 5.96 -6.55
C LEU A 73 4.42 6.22 -6.86
N LEU A 74 4.73 7.33 -7.52
CA LEU A 74 6.12 7.77 -7.77
C LEU A 74 6.87 8.04 -6.46
N ASP A 75 6.27 8.77 -5.53
CA ASP A 75 6.86 9.08 -4.23
C ASP A 75 7.16 7.79 -3.44
N VAL A 76 6.23 6.83 -3.45
CA VAL A 76 6.42 5.51 -2.82
C VAL A 76 7.56 4.74 -3.49
N LYS A 77 7.59 4.67 -4.83
CA LYS A 77 8.69 4.01 -5.57
C LYS A 77 10.05 4.63 -5.23
N ASN A 78 10.14 5.96 -5.19
CA ASN A 78 11.37 6.67 -4.83
C ASN A 78 11.81 6.36 -3.39
N HIS A 79 10.86 6.24 -2.46
CA HIS A 79 11.15 5.86 -1.08
C HIS A 79 11.71 4.43 -0.97
N LEU A 80 11.13 3.48 -1.71
CA LEU A 80 11.58 2.08 -1.72
C LEU A 80 12.99 1.93 -2.33
N VAL A 81 13.27 2.64 -3.43
CA VAL A 81 14.60 2.65 -4.06
C VAL A 81 15.66 3.15 -3.09
N LYS A 82 15.43 4.29 -2.41
CA LYS A 82 16.38 4.85 -1.42
C LYS A 82 16.69 3.89 -0.27
N ASN A 83 15.72 3.11 0.19
CA ASN A 83 15.92 2.15 1.27
C ASN A 83 16.64 0.88 0.81
N LYS A 84 16.40 0.41 -0.43
CA LYS A 84 17.12 -0.75 -0.99
C LYS A 84 18.59 -0.48 -1.26
N THR A 85 18.95 0.73 -1.69
CA THR A 85 20.36 1.10 -1.95
C THR A 85 21.21 1.16 -0.67
N ARG A 86 20.59 1.10 0.52
CA ARG A 86 21.29 1.12 1.81
C ARG A 86 21.74 -0.27 2.31
N LEU A 87 21.43 -1.33 1.56
CA LEU A 87 21.76 -2.72 1.88
C LEU A 87 22.96 -3.28 1.08
N PHE A 88 23.72 -2.42 0.39
CA PHE A 88 24.97 -2.77 -0.28
C PHE A 88 26.11 -1.86 0.18
#